data_AF-A0A9E6VSH3-F1
#
_entry.id   AF-A0A9E6VSH3-F1
#
_cell.length_a   1.000
_cell.length_b   1.000
_cell.length_c   1.000
_cell.angle_alpha   90.00
_cell.angle_beta   90.00
_cell.angle_gamma   90.00
#
_symmetry.space_group_name_H-M   'P 1'
#
loop_
_entity.id
_entity.type
_entity.pdbx_description
1 polymer ?
#
loop_
_entity_poly.entity_id
_entity_poly.type
_entity_poly.pdbx_seq_one_letter_code
_entity_poly.pdbx_strand_id
1 'polypeptide(L)'
;MYGNYCIFFHPGKNVPRKSNINAASPVFKNPIPLPMKRIVPFLLACFCFGGTLSAQSEEKELPECLVEFPEKRIKVDEPVMAQIDSAWDVLKRGNRIRLRVLDKEENKMDDERRYILSQKRCSTIIDYLVKKDIAVVSYAVSMEPFGKTKKHPVSEVSNGAYRGMTNVKGLYSIILYKEGFEPIPFTGSDSMVLAWKDCQEFTGNPNSKIEIYGREGTIIRIEANSLVYMDGTPVTCASVKFCLREYYSKSDMIAAGLTTHSYGRMLISGGMIHIEAKCNDKKLRLLSGKPMTVMFPTNGAKKEKGMRTFYGRHTDGLTNWLPSIREEGQPQKETPKTVVDSETGETYDSEGESEEEYSKLDYYFMQSSRLGWINCDKFYEEKDPVDLYVKSDTALKPAIRMVFTDLNSVLPGYYYSADKTVKFDNIPKGRIVNVVAIAQKGDKYYFGSGEVKTGSERIIEVPVTQMTKAEFEKRVLGVN
;
A
#
# COMPACT_ATOMS: atom_id res chain seq x y z
N MET A 1 13.89 47.87 -17.77
CA MET A 1 13.78 48.56 -19.07
C MET A 1 14.78 47.95 -20.02
N TYR A 2 14.36 47.80 -21.27
CA TYR A 2 15.04 47.19 -22.41
C TYR A 2 16.42 47.76 -22.72
N GLY A 3 17.27 46.96 -23.36
CA GLY A 3 18.48 47.45 -24.02
C GLY A 3 19.25 46.36 -24.75
N ASN A 4 18.89 46.13 -26.01
CA ASN A 4 19.75 45.52 -27.03
C ASN A 4 21.10 46.28 -27.13
N TYR A 5 22.19 45.61 -27.55
CA TYR A 5 22.90 45.87 -28.81
C TYR A 5 24.18 45.02 -28.94
N CYS A 6 24.37 44.51 -30.15
CA CYS A 6 25.55 43.85 -30.72
C CYS A 6 26.82 44.73 -30.65
N ILE A 7 28.01 44.15 -30.88
CA ILE A 7 28.89 44.41 -32.05
C ILE A 7 30.34 43.84 -31.91
N PHE A 8 30.73 42.98 -32.87
CA PHE A 8 31.99 42.85 -33.67
C PHE A 8 33.40 42.69 -33.01
N PHE A 9 34.46 42.08 -33.58
CA PHE A 9 34.77 41.16 -34.71
C PHE A 9 36.28 40.79 -34.60
N HIS A 10 36.63 39.48 -34.73
CA HIS A 10 37.75 38.91 -35.53
C HIS A 10 39.25 39.26 -35.24
N PRO A 11 40.26 38.63 -35.92
CA PRO A 11 40.25 37.47 -36.85
C PRO A 11 41.43 36.44 -36.71
N GLY A 12 41.28 35.30 -37.42
CA GLY A 12 42.36 34.68 -38.20
C GLY A 12 42.99 33.40 -37.61
N LYS A 13 43.26 32.32 -38.36
CA LYS A 13 43.38 32.08 -39.82
C LYS A 13 43.19 30.58 -40.16
N ASN A 14 42.59 30.35 -41.34
CA ASN A 14 42.82 29.31 -42.40
C ASN A 14 42.95 27.81 -42.00
N VAL A 15 42.08 26.83 -42.38
CA VAL A 15 41.53 26.38 -43.71
C VAL A 15 42.62 25.73 -44.61
N PRO A 16 42.39 24.69 -45.48
CA PRO A 16 41.27 23.73 -45.72
C PRO A 16 41.68 22.23 -45.93
N ARG A 17 40.71 21.31 -46.06
CA ARG A 17 40.46 20.57 -47.34
C ARG A 17 39.14 19.78 -47.33
N LYS A 18 38.42 19.94 -48.45
CA LYS A 18 37.11 19.42 -48.83
C LYS A 18 37.15 17.96 -49.26
N SER A 19 36.03 17.24 -49.13
CA SER A 19 35.39 16.60 -50.29
C SER A 19 33.87 16.45 -50.05
N ASN A 20 33.10 16.85 -51.06
CA ASN A 20 31.64 16.81 -51.17
C ASN A 20 31.17 15.43 -51.69
N ILE A 21 29.89 15.09 -51.52
CA ILE A 21 28.88 14.99 -52.60
C ILE A 21 27.57 14.30 -52.13
N ASN A 22 26.45 15.03 -52.33
CA ASN A 22 25.05 14.71 -52.70
C ASN A 22 24.22 13.68 -51.90
N ALA A 23 23.07 14.01 -51.29
CA ALA A 23 21.78 14.59 -51.75
C ALA A 23 20.76 13.54 -52.25
N ALA A 24 19.61 13.45 -51.56
CA ALA A 24 18.24 13.41 -52.12
C ALA A 24 17.18 13.09 -51.04
N SER A 25 16.17 13.96 -50.91
CA SER A 25 14.89 13.70 -50.24
C SER A 25 13.98 12.85 -51.14
N PRO A 26 12.90 12.25 -50.59
CA PRO A 26 11.61 12.44 -51.26
C PRO A 26 10.42 12.71 -50.33
N VAL A 27 9.38 13.17 -51.01
CA VAL A 27 8.19 13.92 -50.60
C VAL A 27 7.04 13.03 -50.13
N PHE A 28 6.22 13.63 -49.26
CA PHE A 28 4.92 13.25 -48.74
C PHE A 28 3.94 12.58 -49.73
N LYS A 29 3.18 11.58 -49.24
CA LYS A 29 1.86 11.19 -49.74
C LYS A 29 0.84 11.19 -48.60
N ASN A 30 -0.30 11.84 -48.85
CA ASN A 30 -1.46 12.01 -47.97
C ASN A 30 -2.12 10.69 -47.54
N PRO A 31 -2.74 10.62 -46.34
CA PRO A 31 -3.79 9.66 -46.03
C PRO A 31 -5.22 10.26 -46.11
N ILE A 32 -6.15 9.36 -46.40
CA ILE A 32 -7.60 9.48 -46.63
C ILE A 32 -8.36 9.92 -45.35
N PRO A 33 -9.46 10.69 -45.43
CA PRO A 33 -10.19 11.15 -44.25
C PRO A 33 -11.22 10.14 -43.72
N LEU A 34 -11.32 9.99 -42.39
CA LEU A 34 -12.41 9.33 -41.67
C LEU A 34 -13.25 10.40 -40.92
N PRO A 35 -14.56 10.17 -40.70
CA PRO A 35 -15.51 11.24 -40.37
C PRO A 35 -15.49 11.65 -38.89
N MET A 36 -15.64 12.96 -38.66
CA MET A 36 -15.76 13.62 -37.36
C MET A 36 -16.94 13.08 -36.54
N LYS A 37 -16.68 12.67 -35.29
CA LYS A 37 -17.67 12.73 -34.20
C LYS A 37 -17.36 13.95 -33.33
N ARG A 38 -18.37 14.81 -33.18
CA ARG A 38 -18.37 16.05 -32.39
C ARG A 38 -17.93 15.78 -30.95
N ILE A 39 -16.84 16.41 -30.53
CA ILE A 39 -16.48 16.59 -29.12
C ILE A 39 -16.90 18.02 -28.75
N VAL A 40 -17.77 18.15 -27.76
CA VAL A 40 -18.18 19.44 -27.17
C VAL A 40 -17.15 19.79 -26.09
N PRO A 41 -16.43 20.92 -26.14
CA PRO A 41 -15.52 21.30 -25.07
C PRO A 41 -16.29 22.05 -23.98
N PHE A 42 -16.20 21.58 -22.74
CA PHE A 42 -16.53 22.37 -21.56
C PHE A 42 -15.37 23.31 -21.26
N LEU A 43 -15.57 24.61 -21.47
CA LEU A 43 -14.62 25.68 -21.14
C LEU A 43 -14.74 26.01 -19.65
N LEU A 44 -13.68 25.77 -18.88
CA LEU A 44 -13.52 26.34 -17.53
C LEU A 44 -12.75 27.66 -17.66
N ALA A 45 -13.40 28.78 -17.39
CA ALA A 45 -12.79 30.11 -17.44
C ALA A 45 -12.07 30.41 -16.11
N CYS A 46 -10.74 30.57 -16.14
CA CYS A 46 -9.97 31.14 -15.04
C CYS A 46 -9.71 32.63 -15.31
N PHE A 47 -10.30 33.51 -14.49
CA PHE A 47 -9.93 34.92 -14.47
C PHE A 47 -8.73 35.13 -13.54
N CYS A 48 -7.63 35.64 -14.10
CA CYS A 48 -6.48 36.16 -13.35
C CYS A 48 -6.59 37.69 -13.31
N PHE A 49 -6.78 38.27 -12.12
CA PHE A 49 -6.53 39.70 -11.90
C PHE A 49 -5.25 39.86 -11.09
N GLY A 50 -4.31 40.63 -11.64
CA GLY A 50 -3.10 41.07 -10.97
C GLY A 50 -3.36 42.32 -10.14
N GLY A 51 -2.83 42.35 -8.92
CA GLY A 51 -2.82 43.50 -8.02
C GLY A 51 -1.77 43.29 -6.93
N THR A 52 -0.99 44.32 -6.65
CA THR A 52 0.22 44.35 -5.81
C THR A 52 -0.07 44.37 -4.30
N LEU A 53 0.96 43.94 -3.54
CA LEU A 53 1.06 43.65 -2.10
C LEU A 53 0.27 44.53 -1.10
N SER A 54 -0.36 43.83 -0.16
CA SER A 54 -0.38 44.14 1.28
C SER A 54 -0.41 42.81 2.04
N ALA A 55 0.57 42.58 2.93
CA ALA A 55 0.71 41.34 3.68
C ALA A 55 -0.20 41.36 4.93
N GLN A 56 -1.42 40.87 4.77
CA GLN A 56 -2.18 40.21 5.84
C GLN A 56 -2.26 38.74 5.46
N SER A 57 -1.89 37.84 6.35
CA SER A 57 -2.05 36.39 6.14
C SER A 57 -3.53 36.03 6.22
N GLU A 58 -4.27 36.28 5.15
CA GLU A 58 -5.54 35.61 4.90
C GLU A 58 -5.24 34.11 4.76
N GLU A 59 -5.82 33.28 5.61
CA GLU A 59 -5.92 31.84 5.36
C GLU A 59 -6.64 31.66 4.03
N LYS A 60 -5.87 31.46 2.96
CA LYS A 60 -6.43 31.26 1.62
C LYS A 60 -7.28 29.99 1.67
N GLU A 61 -8.59 30.13 1.44
CA GLU A 61 -9.52 29.00 1.43
C GLU A 61 -8.99 27.86 0.53
N LEU A 62 -9.11 26.62 1.03
CA LEU A 62 -8.65 25.42 0.32
C LEU A 62 -9.43 25.28 -0.99
N PRO A 63 -8.76 25.19 -2.17
CA PRO A 63 -9.47 24.98 -3.43
C PRO A 63 -10.33 23.71 -3.38
N GLU A 64 -11.57 23.79 -3.88
CA GLU A 64 -12.53 22.68 -3.87
C GLU A 64 -12.90 22.22 -5.28
N CYS A 65 -13.13 20.93 -5.45
CA CYS A 65 -13.65 20.29 -6.67
C CYS A 65 -14.81 19.35 -6.28
N LEU A 66 -15.90 19.37 -7.03
CA LEU A 66 -16.99 18.40 -6.86
C LEU A 66 -16.68 17.14 -7.68
N VAL A 67 -16.75 15.99 -7.02
CA VAL A 67 -16.79 14.68 -7.68
C VAL A 67 -18.26 14.26 -7.79
N GLU A 68 -18.80 14.32 -9.01
CA GLU A 68 -20.18 13.97 -9.30
C GLU A 68 -20.37 12.46 -9.42
N PHE A 69 -21.35 11.93 -8.69
CA PHE A 69 -21.75 10.53 -8.76
C PHE A 69 -23.09 10.42 -9.52
N PRO A 70 -23.14 9.68 -10.65
CA PRO A 70 -24.39 9.48 -11.37
C PRO A 70 -25.47 8.84 -10.48
N GLU A 71 -26.71 9.33 -10.57
CA GLU A 71 -27.91 8.72 -9.98
C GLU A 71 -27.81 8.40 -8.48
N LYS A 72 -27.18 9.25 -7.67
CA LYS A 72 -27.00 9.05 -6.22
C LYS A 72 -26.25 7.76 -5.86
N ARG A 73 -25.46 7.20 -6.78
CA ARG A 73 -24.67 6.00 -6.55
C ARG A 73 -23.49 6.28 -5.60
N ILE A 74 -22.92 5.21 -5.05
CA ILE A 74 -21.71 5.24 -4.22
C ILE A 74 -20.48 4.66 -4.94
N LYS A 75 -20.70 4.04 -6.11
CA LYS A 75 -19.66 3.33 -6.87
C LYS A 75 -18.78 4.34 -7.61
N VAL A 76 -17.47 4.13 -7.55
CA VAL A 76 -16.50 4.82 -8.42
C VAL A 76 -16.41 4.01 -9.73
N ASP A 77 -17.17 4.42 -10.73
CA ASP A 77 -17.14 3.90 -12.11
C ASP A 77 -16.38 4.85 -13.04
N GLU A 78 -16.25 4.51 -14.33
CA GLU A 78 -15.38 5.23 -15.27
C GLU A 78 -15.58 6.77 -15.27
N PRO A 79 -16.81 7.32 -15.25
CA PRO A 79 -17.00 8.77 -15.16
C PRO A 79 -16.50 9.38 -13.86
N VAL A 80 -16.65 8.68 -12.73
CA VAL A 80 -16.17 9.15 -11.42
C VAL A 80 -14.64 9.05 -11.34
N MET A 81 -14.06 7.96 -11.87
CA MET A 81 -12.60 7.77 -11.97
C MET A 81 -11.96 8.92 -12.75
N ALA A 82 -12.51 9.26 -13.93
CA ALA A 82 -11.98 10.32 -14.78
C ALA A 82 -11.95 11.70 -14.08
N GLN A 83 -12.94 12.00 -13.25
CA GLN A 83 -12.96 13.24 -12.46
C GLN A 83 -11.86 13.26 -11.39
N ILE A 84 -11.69 12.16 -10.66
CA ILE A 84 -10.65 12.02 -9.64
C ILE A 84 -9.26 12.08 -10.29
N ASP A 85 -9.10 11.43 -11.45
CA ASP A 85 -7.85 11.44 -12.22
C ASP A 85 -7.50 12.84 -12.69
N SER A 86 -8.47 13.56 -13.25
CA SER A 86 -8.29 14.95 -13.67
C SER A 86 -7.90 15.85 -12.48
N ALA A 87 -8.59 15.71 -11.35
CA ALA A 87 -8.27 16.46 -10.13
C ALA A 87 -6.86 16.15 -9.61
N TRP A 88 -6.46 14.88 -9.63
CA TRP A 88 -5.11 14.47 -9.30
C TRP A 88 -4.12 15.06 -10.29
N ASP A 89 -4.28 14.86 -11.59
CA ASP A 89 -3.30 15.21 -12.63
C ASP A 89 -3.04 16.72 -12.69
N VAL A 90 -4.08 17.54 -12.53
CA VAL A 90 -3.98 19.01 -12.52
C VAL A 90 -3.39 19.56 -11.22
N LEU A 91 -3.49 18.82 -10.11
CA LEU A 91 -2.92 19.24 -8.83
C LEU A 91 -1.40 19.40 -8.96
N LYS A 92 -0.91 20.63 -8.74
CA LYS A 92 0.52 20.93 -8.74
C LYS A 92 1.17 20.41 -7.45
N ARG A 93 2.46 20.05 -7.53
CA ARG A 93 3.24 19.70 -6.35
C ARG A 93 3.30 20.86 -5.35
N GLY A 94 3.30 20.53 -4.06
CA GLY A 94 3.20 21.47 -2.95
C GLY A 94 1.78 21.99 -2.68
N ASN A 95 0.78 21.62 -3.48
CA ASN A 95 -0.58 22.09 -3.33
C ASN A 95 -1.52 20.98 -2.84
N ARG A 96 -2.68 21.44 -2.34
CA ARG A 96 -3.80 20.61 -1.88
C ARG A 96 -5.13 21.06 -2.50
N ILE A 97 -6.05 20.12 -2.69
CA ILE A 97 -7.41 20.35 -3.19
C ILE A 97 -8.41 19.46 -2.45
N ARG A 98 -9.59 19.99 -2.13
CA ARG A 98 -10.68 19.23 -1.49
C ARG A 98 -11.65 18.70 -2.54
N LEU A 99 -11.84 17.38 -2.57
CA LEU A 99 -12.91 16.69 -3.27
C LEU A 99 -14.17 16.67 -2.39
N ARG A 100 -15.17 17.44 -2.79
CA ARG A 100 -16.54 17.31 -2.27
C ARG A 100 -17.24 16.17 -3.00
N VAL A 101 -18.06 15.44 -2.26
CA VAL A 101 -18.70 14.20 -2.77
C VAL A 101 -20.22 14.27 -2.76
N LEU A 102 -20.81 15.43 -2.50
CA LEU A 102 -22.26 15.67 -2.53
C LEU A 102 -22.57 16.85 -3.45
N ASP A 103 -23.52 16.67 -4.35
CA ASP A 103 -23.99 17.74 -5.22
C ASP A 103 -24.90 18.75 -4.48
N LYS A 104 -25.35 19.79 -5.19
CA LYS A 104 -26.19 20.85 -4.61
C LYS A 104 -27.55 20.36 -4.10
N GLU A 105 -28.16 19.39 -4.76
CA GLU A 105 -29.45 18.82 -4.36
C GLU A 105 -29.29 17.83 -3.21
N GLU A 106 -28.23 17.03 -3.23
CA GLU A 106 -27.86 16.13 -2.13
C GLU A 106 -27.50 16.91 -0.86
N ASN A 107 -26.92 18.10 -1.00
CA ASN A 107 -26.66 18.99 0.14
C ASN A 107 -27.94 19.52 0.81
N LYS A 108 -29.11 19.38 0.19
CA LYS A 108 -30.42 19.73 0.80
C LYS A 108 -31.06 18.55 1.54
N MET A 109 -30.49 17.34 1.46
CA MET A 109 -30.98 16.18 2.21
C MET A 109 -30.78 16.38 3.72
N ASP A 110 -31.51 15.59 4.52
CA ASP A 110 -31.30 15.55 5.95
C ASP A 110 -29.87 15.11 6.32
N ASP A 111 -29.43 15.56 7.49
CA ASP A 111 -28.08 15.35 8.01
C ASP A 111 -27.66 13.87 8.00
N GLU A 112 -28.56 12.97 8.38
CA GLU A 112 -28.26 11.54 8.44
C GLU A 112 -27.95 10.96 7.06
N ARG A 113 -28.77 11.27 6.05
CA ARG A 113 -28.52 10.83 4.67
C ARG A 113 -27.24 11.44 4.10
N ARG A 114 -26.97 12.72 4.35
CA ARG A 114 -25.73 13.37 3.87
C ARG A 114 -24.49 12.76 4.51
N TYR A 115 -24.54 12.49 5.81
CA TYR A 115 -23.46 11.81 6.52
C TYR A 115 -23.18 10.42 5.95
N ILE A 116 -24.21 9.57 5.86
CA ILE A 116 -24.05 8.20 5.36
C ILE A 116 -23.54 8.21 3.90
N LEU A 117 -24.10 9.07 3.05
CA LEU A 117 -23.75 9.11 1.63
C LEU A 117 -22.32 9.63 1.40
N SER A 118 -21.95 10.73 2.06
CA SER A 118 -20.59 11.29 1.95
C SER A 118 -19.52 10.35 2.51
N GLN A 119 -19.79 9.69 3.64
CA GLN A 119 -18.89 8.70 4.24
C GLN A 119 -18.64 7.52 3.28
N LYS A 120 -19.72 6.93 2.72
CA LYS A 120 -19.61 5.81 1.79
C LYS A 120 -18.84 6.17 0.52
N ARG A 121 -19.09 7.35 -0.04
CA ARG A 121 -18.37 7.84 -1.24
C ARG A 121 -16.91 8.13 -0.97
N CYS A 122 -16.56 8.73 0.17
CA CYS A 122 -15.17 8.91 0.53
C CYS A 122 -14.44 7.57 0.67
N SER A 123 -15.09 6.56 1.25
CA SER A 123 -14.52 5.21 1.33
C SER A 123 -14.22 4.62 -0.05
N THR A 124 -15.16 4.70 -1.00
CA THR A 124 -14.96 4.13 -2.35
C THR A 124 -13.94 4.91 -3.19
N ILE A 125 -13.81 6.22 -2.97
CA ILE A 125 -12.73 7.02 -3.58
C ILE A 125 -11.38 6.62 -3.01
N ILE A 126 -11.27 6.41 -1.69
CA ILE A 126 -10.02 5.93 -1.07
C ILE A 126 -9.63 4.57 -1.67
N ASP A 127 -10.58 3.65 -1.86
CA ASP A 127 -10.32 2.36 -2.51
C ASP A 127 -9.78 2.54 -3.94
N TYR A 128 -10.30 3.53 -4.67
CA TYR A 128 -9.81 3.86 -6.00
C TYR A 128 -8.41 4.45 -6.00
N LEU A 129 -8.13 5.43 -5.12
CA LEU A 129 -6.79 6.04 -4.98
C LEU A 129 -5.73 4.99 -4.62
N VAL A 130 -6.07 4.07 -3.72
CA VAL A 130 -5.26 2.90 -3.35
C VAL A 130 -4.99 2.01 -4.57
N LYS A 131 -6.02 1.67 -5.36
CA LYS A 131 -5.87 0.88 -6.59
C LYS A 131 -5.01 1.58 -7.64
N LYS A 132 -5.08 2.91 -7.73
CA LYS A 132 -4.27 3.75 -8.63
C LYS A 132 -2.84 3.98 -8.13
N ASP A 133 -2.48 3.37 -7.01
CA ASP A 133 -1.16 3.52 -6.39
C ASP A 133 -0.82 4.95 -5.95
N ILE A 134 -1.85 5.74 -5.62
CA ILE A 134 -1.65 7.02 -4.94
C ILE A 134 -1.38 6.73 -3.47
N ALA A 135 -0.23 7.19 -2.97
CA ALA A 135 0.18 6.97 -1.60
C ALA A 135 -0.83 7.55 -0.59
N VAL A 136 -1.04 6.89 0.55
CA VAL A 136 -1.91 7.41 1.63
C VAL A 136 -1.40 8.75 2.16
N VAL A 137 -0.10 8.99 2.06
CA VAL A 137 0.52 10.31 2.29
C VAL A 137 0.23 11.32 1.16
N SER A 138 -0.79 11.11 0.34
CA SER A 138 -1.22 12.06 -0.69
C SER A 138 -2.71 12.37 -0.62
N TYR A 139 -3.40 11.88 0.42
CA TYR A 139 -4.77 12.27 0.70
C TYR A 139 -5.13 12.14 2.19
N ALA A 140 -6.12 12.92 2.62
CA ALA A 140 -6.70 12.89 3.95
C ALA A 140 -8.23 12.93 3.86
N VAL A 141 -8.91 12.43 4.90
CA VAL A 141 -10.36 12.59 5.02
C VAL A 141 -10.62 13.77 5.93
N SER A 142 -11.46 14.70 5.48
CA SER A 142 -11.92 15.85 6.25
C SER A 142 -13.38 15.64 6.62
N MET A 143 -13.71 15.83 7.90
CA MET A 143 -15.07 15.71 8.43
C MET A 143 -15.51 17.02 9.07
N GLU A 144 -16.65 17.55 8.62
CA GLU A 144 -17.29 18.75 9.15
C GLU A 144 -18.52 18.35 9.98
N PRO A 145 -18.51 18.49 11.32
CA PRO A 145 -19.59 18.00 12.18
C PRO A 145 -20.89 18.78 11.99
N PHE A 146 -22.03 18.11 12.15
CA PHE A 146 -23.34 18.78 12.18
C PHE A 146 -23.54 19.48 13.54
N GLY A 147 -23.79 20.79 13.51
CA GLY A 147 -24.04 21.62 14.69
C GLY A 147 -22.90 22.58 15.03
N LYS A 148 -23.25 23.74 15.60
CA LYS A 148 -22.30 24.81 15.91
C LYS A 148 -21.47 24.47 17.15
N THR A 149 -20.18 24.19 16.97
CA THR A 149 -19.18 24.63 17.94
C THR A 149 -17.99 25.26 17.22
N LYS A 150 -17.82 26.57 17.40
CA LYS A 150 -16.70 27.40 16.91
C LYS A 150 -15.34 27.05 17.57
N LYS A 151 -15.08 25.78 17.90
CA LYS A 151 -13.84 25.36 18.60
C LYS A 151 -13.26 24.01 18.19
N HIS A 152 -13.82 23.30 17.23
CA HIS A 152 -13.19 22.11 16.68
C HIS A 152 -12.72 22.42 15.25
N PRO A 153 -11.41 22.64 15.03
CA PRO A 153 -10.89 22.89 13.70
C PRO A 153 -11.24 21.70 12.81
N VAL A 154 -11.44 21.97 11.52
CA VAL A 154 -11.43 20.99 10.43
C VAL A 154 -10.34 19.97 10.75
N SER A 155 -10.72 18.81 11.24
CA SER A 155 -9.73 17.80 11.59
C SER A 155 -9.29 17.18 10.28
N GLU A 156 -8.16 17.66 9.74
CA GLU A 156 -7.39 16.91 8.76
C GLU A 156 -6.88 15.66 9.48
N VAL A 157 -7.73 14.63 9.54
CA VAL A 157 -7.39 13.40 10.22
C VAL A 157 -6.55 12.59 9.26
N SER A 158 -5.23 12.56 9.48
CA SER A 158 -4.45 11.42 9.03
C SER A 158 -5.09 10.16 9.64
N ASN A 159 -5.33 9.14 8.83
CA ASN A 159 -6.19 7.99 9.11
C ASN A 159 -5.91 7.19 10.42
N GLY A 160 -4.92 7.57 11.23
CA GLY A 160 -4.65 7.05 12.57
C GLY A 160 -5.68 7.44 13.64
N ALA A 161 -6.44 8.53 13.47
CA ALA A 161 -7.50 8.90 14.44
C ALA A 161 -8.90 8.37 14.10
N TYR A 162 -9.01 7.35 13.24
CA TYR A 162 -10.30 6.79 12.80
C TYR A 162 -11.11 6.12 13.93
N ARG A 163 -10.55 5.94 15.13
CA ARG A 163 -11.27 5.43 16.31
C ARG A 163 -11.47 6.44 17.45
N GLY A 164 -11.14 7.72 17.24
CA GLY A 164 -11.30 8.78 18.24
C GLY A 164 -12.60 9.61 18.14
N MET A 165 -13.45 9.38 17.13
CA MET A 165 -14.71 10.12 16.94
C MET A 165 -15.91 9.19 16.80
N THR A 166 -16.05 8.22 17.71
CA THR A 166 -17.29 7.47 17.85
C THR A 166 -18.33 8.38 18.49
N ASN A 167 -19.16 9.04 17.66
CA ASN A 167 -20.52 9.58 17.91
C ASN A 167 -20.82 10.95 17.26
N VAL A 168 -19.88 11.54 16.50
CA VAL A 168 -20.12 12.84 15.84
C VAL A 168 -20.51 12.62 14.37
N LYS A 169 -21.78 12.92 14.02
CA LYS A 169 -22.25 12.94 12.63
C LYS A 169 -21.77 14.21 11.93
N GLY A 170 -21.36 14.11 10.66
CA GLY A 170 -20.85 15.25 9.88
C GLY A 170 -20.69 14.96 8.39
N LEU A 171 -20.29 15.96 7.62
CA LEU A 171 -20.03 15.86 6.18
C LEU A 171 -18.59 15.46 5.90
N TYR A 172 -18.42 14.43 5.07
CA TYR A 172 -17.11 13.93 4.68
C TYR A 172 -16.68 14.50 3.33
N SER A 173 -15.39 14.80 3.21
CA SER A 173 -14.70 15.16 1.97
C SER A 173 -13.29 14.55 1.96
N ILE A 174 -12.66 14.50 0.79
CA ILE A 174 -11.26 14.06 0.66
C ILE A 174 -10.40 15.25 0.33
N ILE A 175 -9.29 15.44 1.03
CA ILE A 175 -8.26 16.40 0.65
C ILE A 175 -7.18 15.62 -0.07
N LEU A 176 -6.96 15.89 -1.35
CA LEU A 176 -5.79 15.44 -2.08
C LEU A 176 -4.65 16.43 -1.86
N TYR A 177 -3.43 15.93 -1.69
CA TYR A 177 -2.23 16.74 -1.68
C TYR A 177 -1.13 16.04 -2.45
N LYS A 178 -0.41 16.78 -3.29
CA LYS A 178 0.79 16.29 -3.98
C LYS A 178 1.98 16.92 -3.28
N GLU A 179 2.76 16.12 -2.56
CA GLU A 179 3.93 16.62 -1.85
C GLU A 179 4.88 17.38 -2.80
N GLY A 180 5.53 18.42 -2.26
CA GLY A 180 6.48 19.25 -3.00
C GLY A 180 7.74 18.51 -3.45
N PHE A 181 7.99 17.33 -2.88
CA PHE A 181 9.12 16.46 -3.16
C PHE A 181 8.59 15.09 -3.59
N GLU A 182 9.20 14.51 -4.62
CA GLU A 182 9.02 13.08 -4.89
C GLU A 182 9.54 12.32 -3.66
N PRO A 183 8.76 11.40 -3.07
CA PRO A 183 9.36 10.28 -2.38
C PRO A 183 10.29 9.63 -3.41
N ILE A 184 11.59 9.85 -3.23
CA ILE A 184 12.62 9.10 -3.94
C ILE A 184 12.34 7.62 -3.59
N PRO A 185 12.49 6.68 -4.54
CA PRO A 185 12.26 5.26 -4.26
C PRO A 185 12.94 4.90 -2.94
N PHE A 186 12.31 4.01 -2.18
CA PHE A 186 12.77 3.58 -0.86
C PHE A 186 14.28 3.33 -0.80
N THR A 187 14.82 3.30 0.42
CA THR A 187 16.17 2.76 0.64
C THR A 187 16.20 1.29 0.19
N GLY A 188 16.58 1.09 -1.07
CA GLY A 188 16.79 -0.18 -1.72
C GLY A 188 18.25 -0.24 -2.13
N SER A 189 18.95 -1.29 -1.70
CA SER A 189 20.13 -1.71 -2.44
C SER A 189 19.65 -2.54 -3.62
N ASP A 190 20.30 -2.39 -4.77
CA ASP A 190 19.89 -2.96 -6.06
C ASP A 190 19.78 -4.52 -6.06
N SER A 191 19.95 -5.21 -4.91
CA SER A 191 19.92 -6.68 -4.77
C SER A 191 19.63 -7.23 -3.35
N MET A 192 18.84 -6.56 -2.49
CA MET A 192 18.86 -6.88 -1.05
C MET A 192 17.86 -7.91 -0.50
N VAL A 193 17.41 -8.86 -1.31
CA VAL A 193 16.91 -10.13 -0.75
C VAL A 193 18.15 -10.96 -0.43
N LEU A 194 18.52 -11.09 0.85
CA LEU A 194 19.61 -11.96 1.27
C LEU A 194 19.30 -13.41 0.89
N ALA A 195 18.11 -13.84 1.29
CA ALA A 195 17.52 -15.09 0.89
C ALA A 195 16.03 -15.05 1.21
N TRP A 196 15.20 -15.52 0.29
CA TRP A 196 13.90 -16.07 0.68
C TRP A 196 14.14 -17.41 1.36
N LYS A 197 13.28 -17.77 2.32
CA LYS A 197 13.35 -19.11 2.89
C LYS A 197 13.10 -20.15 1.80
N ASP A 198 13.68 -21.33 2.03
CA ASP A 198 13.46 -22.46 1.15
C ASP A 198 11.99 -22.84 1.07
N CYS A 199 11.60 -23.35 -0.10
CA CYS A 199 10.27 -23.85 -0.33
C CYS A 199 10.01 -25.09 0.52
N GLN A 200 8.95 -25.07 1.33
CA GLN A 200 8.39 -26.28 1.91
C GLN A 200 7.42 -26.88 0.89
N GLU A 201 7.76 -28.05 0.36
CA GLU A 201 6.98 -28.72 -0.68
C GLU A 201 5.91 -29.65 -0.08
N PHE A 202 4.69 -29.54 -0.59
CA PHE A 202 3.58 -30.41 -0.23
C PHE A 202 2.83 -30.86 -1.48
N THR A 203 2.04 -31.93 -1.36
CA THR A 203 1.16 -32.40 -2.43
C THR A 203 -0.24 -32.69 -1.92
N GLY A 204 -1.26 -32.45 -2.74
CA GLY A 204 -2.64 -32.76 -2.38
C GLY A 204 -3.53 -33.04 -3.59
N ASN A 205 -4.55 -33.88 -3.41
CA ASN A 205 -5.55 -34.14 -4.44
C ASN A 205 -6.53 -32.95 -4.52
N PRO A 206 -6.66 -32.27 -5.67
CA PRO A 206 -7.51 -31.08 -5.79
C PRO A 206 -9.02 -31.36 -5.62
N ASN A 207 -9.43 -32.63 -5.71
CA ASN A 207 -10.82 -33.08 -5.59
C ASN A 207 -11.20 -33.48 -4.15
N SER A 208 -10.27 -33.41 -3.20
CA SER A 208 -10.50 -33.62 -1.77
C SER A 208 -10.08 -32.39 -0.95
N LYS A 209 -10.45 -32.34 0.33
CA LYS A 209 -9.89 -31.36 1.26
C LYS A 209 -8.37 -31.55 1.36
N ILE A 210 -7.62 -30.45 1.36
CA ILE A 210 -6.16 -30.42 1.49
C ILE A 210 -5.82 -29.64 2.76
N GLU A 211 -4.96 -30.22 3.60
CA GLU A 211 -4.39 -29.57 4.79
C GLU A 211 -2.87 -29.55 4.68
N ILE A 212 -2.28 -28.36 4.83
CA ILE A 212 -0.84 -28.13 4.80
C ILE A 212 -0.40 -27.65 6.18
N TYR A 213 0.63 -28.30 6.73
CA TYR A 213 1.22 -27.96 8.02
C TYR A 213 2.65 -27.45 7.80
N GLY A 214 2.84 -26.15 7.98
CA GLY A 214 4.13 -25.48 7.89
C GLY A 214 5.02 -25.81 9.09
N ARG A 215 6.34 -25.80 8.86
CA ARG A 215 7.35 -26.05 9.91
C ARG A 215 7.33 -25.00 11.03
N GLU A 216 6.86 -23.78 10.76
CA GLU A 216 6.73 -22.72 11.77
C GLU A 216 5.31 -22.63 12.36
N GLY A 217 4.46 -23.61 12.07
CA GLY A 217 3.15 -23.77 12.68
C GLY A 217 2.00 -23.23 11.85
N THR A 218 2.21 -22.64 10.65
CA THR A 218 1.07 -22.28 9.79
C THR A 218 0.26 -23.51 9.42
N ILE A 219 -1.06 -23.44 9.54
CA ILE A 219 -1.95 -24.46 8.98
C ILE A 219 -2.78 -23.85 7.85
N ILE A 220 -2.80 -24.47 6.69
CA ILE A 220 -3.60 -24.01 5.54
C ILE A 220 -4.59 -25.11 5.15
N ARG A 221 -5.87 -24.77 5.12
CA ARG A 221 -6.96 -25.66 4.70
C ARG A 221 -7.56 -25.15 3.39
N ILE A 222 -7.59 -26.02 2.39
CA ILE A 222 -8.18 -25.75 1.08
C ILE A 222 -9.27 -26.80 0.83
N GLU A 223 -10.50 -26.36 0.65
CA GLU A 223 -11.63 -27.26 0.39
C GLU A 223 -11.56 -27.89 -1.01
N ALA A 224 -12.20 -29.05 -1.17
CA ALA A 224 -12.27 -29.76 -2.44
C ALA A 224 -12.78 -28.86 -3.58
N ASN A 225 -12.20 -29.02 -4.77
CA ASN A 225 -12.60 -28.31 -5.99
C ASN A 225 -12.52 -26.78 -5.85
N SER A 226 -11.55 -26.28 -5.06
CA SER A 226 -11.31 -24.83 -4.85
C SER A 226 -10.17 -24.27 -5.68
N LEU A 227 -9.43 -25.11 -6.40
CA LEU A 227 -8.32 -24.69 -7.26
C LEU A 227 -8.73 -24.75 -8.73
N VAL A 228 -8.25 -23.78 -9.50
CA VAL A 228 -8.39 -23.70 -10.96
C VAL A 228 -7.08 -23.20 -11.57
N TYR A 229 -6.87 -23.46 -12.85
CA TYR A 229 -5.81 -22.78 -13.59
C TYR A 229 -6.07 -21.26 -13.65
N MET A 230 -5.04 -20.49 -14.00
CA MET A 230 -5.14 -19.03 -14.02
C MET A 230 -6.28 -18.52 -14.93
N ASP A 231 -6.55 -19.20 -16.04
CA ASP A 231 -7.66 -18.90 -16.97
C ASP A 231 -9.05 -19.29 -16.45
N GLY A 232 -9.14 -19.96 -15.30
CA GLY A 232 -10.39 -20.41 -14.67
C GLY A 232 -10.82 -21.83 -15.06
N THR A 233 -10.08 -22.53 -15.91
CA THR A 233 -10.38 -23.92 -16.25
C THR A 233 -10.13 -24.87 -15.07
N PRO A 234 -10.90 -25.97 -14.93
CA PRO A 234 -10.71 -26.94 -13.86
C PRO A 234 -9.32 -27.58 -13.86
N VAL A 235 -8.80 -27.91 -12.67
CA VAL A 235 -7.53 -28.63 -12.51
C VAL A 235 -7.67 -30.07 -13.02
N THR A 236 -6.66 -30.57 -13.74
CA THR A 236 -6.71 -31.88 -14.41
C THR A 236 -5.73 -32.93 -13.87
N CYS A 237 -4.77 -32.54 -13.02
CA CYS A 237 -3.85 -33.50 -12.40
C CYS A 237 -4.48 -34.17 -11.17
N ALA A 238 -4.10 -35.42 -10.93
CA ALA A 238 -4.47 -36.16 -9.73
C ALA A 238 -3.80 -35.63 -8.45
N SER A 239 -2.71 -34.86 -8.58
CA SER A 239 -1.95 -34.30 -7.47
C SER A 239 -1.41 -32.91 -7.82
N VAL A 240 -1.72 -31.93 -6.98
CA VAL A 240 -1.22 -30.55 -7.03
C VAL A 240 -0.02 -30.41 -6.12
N LYS A 241 1.03 -29.71 -6.58
CA LYS A 241 2.20 -29.36 -5.76
C LYS A 241 2.01 -27.98 -5.13
N PHE A 242 2.37 -27.85 -3.87
CA PHE A 242 2.36 -26.59 -3.13
C PHE A 242 3.77 -26.22 -2.69
N CYS A 243 4.02 -24.92 -2.61
CA CYS A 243 5.24 -24.34 -2.09
C CYS A 243 4.89 -23.31 -1.03
N LEU A 244 5.20 -23.59 0.24
CA LEU A 244 4.96 -22.69 1.37
C LEU A 244 6.29 -22.12 1.89
N ARG A 245 6.30 -20.82 2.20
CA ARG A 245 7.36 -20.13 2.93
C ARG A 245 6.73 -19.31 4.06
N GLU A 246 7.37 -19.30 5.22
CA GLU A 246 6.86 -18.71 6.46
C GLU A 246 7.86 -17.69 7.02
N TYR A 247 7.40 -16.51 7.43
CA TYR A 247 8.24 -15.44 7.95
C TYR A 247 7.59 -14.88 9.21
N TYR A 248 7.98 -15.41 10.37
CA TYR A 248 7.47 -15.01 11.68
C TYR A 248 8.43 -14.11 12.46
N SER A 249 9.75 -14.29 12.28
CA SER A 249 10.75 -13.48 12.96
C SER A 249 11.09 -12.20 12.18
N LYS A 250 11.53 -11.16 12.90
CA LYS A 250 11.93 -9.88 12.27
C LYS A 250 13.20 -10.03 11.42
N SER A 251 14.13 -10.89 11.83
CA SER A 251 15.31 -11.22 11.01
C SER A 251 14.94 -11.87 9.68
N ASP A 252 13.98 -12.79 9.68
CA ASP A 252 13.46 -13.40 8.44
C ASP A 252 12.82 -12.35 7.53
N MET A 253 12.04 -11.42 8.10
CA MET A 253 11.43 -10.33 7.34
C MET A 253 12.52 -9.46 6.69
N ILE A 254 13.54 -9.06 7.44
CA ILE A 254 14.65 -8.23 6.93
C ILE A 254 15.42 -8.97 5.84
N ALA A 255 15.78 -10.23 6.06
CA ALA A 255 16.54 -11.04 5.12
C ALA A 255 15.78 -11.27 3.80
N ALA A 256 14.46 -11.40 3.87
CA ALA A 256 13.59 -11.58 2.70
C ALA A 256 13.17 -10.26 2.04
N GLY A 257 13.59 -9.09 2.57
CA GLY A 257 13.17 -7.78 2.08
C GLY A 257 11.71 -7.43 2.39
N LEU A 258 11.09 -8.14 3.33
CA LEU A 258 9.73 -7.88 3.79
C LEU A 258 9.72 -6.76 4.84
N THR A 259 8.57 -6.11 4.95
CA THR A 259 8.33 -5.00 5.89
C THR A 259 6.93 -5.12 6.46
N THR A 260 6.55 -4.25 7.39
CA THR A 260 5.22 -4.22 8.01
C THR A 260 4.57 -2.86 7.80
N HIS A 261 4.41 -2.46 6.54
CA HIS A 261 3.73 -1.22 6.19
C HIS A 261 2.64 -1.44 5.13
N SER A 262 1.61 -0.60 5.21
CA SER A 262 0.52 -0.50 4.24
C SER A 262 0.39 0.98 3.86
N TYR A 263 0.99 1.38 2.73
CA TYR A 263 1.00 2.76 2.25
C TYR A 263 1.42 3.77 3.34
N GLY A 264 2.63 3.64 3.88
CA GLY A 264 3.14 4.52 4.93
C GLY A 264 2.53 4.29 6.33
N ARG A 265 1.50 3.46 6.47
CA ARG A 265 0.94 3.11 7.79
C ARG A 265 1.61 1.87 8.35
N MET A 266 2.01 1.96 9.62
CA MET A 266 2.61 0.84 10.35
C MET A 266 1.62 -0.29 10.62
N LEU A 267 2.11 -1.52 10.48
CA LEU A 267 1.41 -2.75 10.82
C LEU A 267 2.11 -3.45 11.98
N ILE A 268 1.35 -4.10 12.85
CA ILE A 268 1.85 -5.13 13.76
C ILE A 268 1.52 -6.48 13.14
N SER A 269 2.54 -7.33 12.99
CA SER A 269 2.39 -8.62 12.34
C SER A 269 2.20 -9.79 13.30
N GLY A 270 1.37 -10.73 12.86
CA GLY A 270 1.18 -12.07 13.42
C GLY A 270 1.80 -13.16 12.53
N GLY A 271 2.48 -12.78 11.45
CA GLY A 271 3.20 -13.68 10.55
C GLY A 271 2.84 -13.48 9.08
N MET A 272 3.85 -13.64 8.23
CA MET A 272 3.73 -13.54 6.77
C MET A 272 3.99 -14.90 6.14
N ILE A 273 3.24 -15.24 5.09
CA ILE A 273 3.48 -16.43 4.28
C ILE A 273 3.53 -16.09 2.80
N HIS A 274 4.20 -16.94 2.04
CA HIS A 274 4.05 -17.05 0.60
C HIS A 274 3.65 -18.46 0.24
N ILE A 275 2.47 -18.64 -0.37
CA ILE A 275 2.00 -19.93 -0.85
C ILE A 275 1.76 -19.92 -2.35
N GLU A 276 2.34 -20.88 -3.06
CA GLU A 276 2.04 -21.16 -4.47
C GLU A 276 1.49 -22.56 -4.64
N ALA A 277 0.68 -22.76 -5.68
CA ALA A 277 0.19 -24.07 -6.08
C ALA A 277 0.40 -24.26 -7.59
N LYS A 278 0.78 -25.48 -8.00
CA LYS A 278 1.04 -25.83 -9.39
C LYS A 278 0.48 -27.21 -9.74
N CYS A 279 -0.01 -27.34 -10.96
CA CYS A 279 -0.41 -28.60 -11.58
C CYS A 279 0.38 -28.74 -12.88
N ASN A 280 1.16 -29.82 -13.03
CA ASN A 280 2.03 -30.02 -14.21
C ASN A 280 2.84 -28.75 -14.56
N ASP A 281 3.47 -28.15 -13.54
CA ASP A 281 4.24 -26.89 -13.59
C ASP A 281 3.47 -25.61 -13.98
N LYS A 282 2.17 -25.71 -14.28
CA LYS A 282 1.30 -24.55 -14.49
C LYS A 282 0.76 -24.03 -13.15
N LYS A 283 0.84 -22.71 -12.94
CA LYS A 283 0.34 -22.05 -11.73
C LYS A 283 -1.18 -22.19 -11.61
N LEU A 284 -1.63 -22.35 -10.38
CA LEU A 284 -3.03 -22.39 -10.01
C LEU A 284 -3.41 -21.13 -9.21
N ARG A 285 -4.71 -20.90 -9.12
CA ARG A 285 -5.33 -19.92 -8.23
C ARG A 285 -6.55 -20.53 -7.55
N LEU A 286 -7.02 -19.85 -6.50
CA LEU A 286 -8.31 -20.18 -5.91
C LEU A 286 -9.45 -19.80 -6.87
N LEU A 287 -10.50 -20.62 -6.87
CA LEU A 287 -11.76 -20.33 -7.53
C LEU A 287 -12.46 -19.17 -6.81
N SER A 288 -13.10 -18.28 -7.57
CA SER A 288 -13.84 -17.16 -6.98
C SER A 288 -14.93 -17.66 -6.04
N GLY A 289 -15.07 -17.04 -4.87
CA GLY A 289 -16.02 -17.46 -3.84
C GLY A 289 -15.61 -18.70 -3.03
N LYS A 290 -14.45 -19.32 -3.30
CA LYS A 290 -13.90 -20.44 -2.52
C LYS A 290 -12.58 -20.05 -1.85
N PRO A 291 -12.61 -19.30 -0.73
CA PRO A 291 -11.40 -18.94 -0.01
C PRO A 291 -10.77 -20.17 0.65
N MET A 292 -9.47 -20.10 0.90
CA MET A 292 -8.79 -21.01 1.82
C MET A 292 -8.76 -20.43 3.23
N THR A 293 -8.66 -21.30 4.22
CA THR A 293 -8.41 -20.91 5.61
C THR A 293 -6.91 -20.99 5.89
N VAL A 294 -6.36 -19.94 6.49
CA VAL A 294 -4.98 -19.87 6.95
C VAL A 294 -5.00 -19.60 8.46
N MET A 295 -4.36 -20.48 9.22
CA MET A 295 -4.22 -20.38 10.66
C MET A 295 -2.78 -19.98 10.96
N PHE A 296 -2.60 -18.78 11.50
CA PHE A 296 -1.29 -18.29 11.93
C PHE A 296 -1.12 -18.55 13.43
N PRO A 297 -0.06 -19.24 13.88
CA PRO A 297 0.14 -19.52 15.28
C PRO A 297 0.41 -18.24 16.07
N THR A 298 -0.14 -18.15 17.28
CA THR A 298 0.14 -17.05 18.22
C THR A 298 1.37 -17.32 19.07
N ASN A 299 1.90 -18.56 19.05
CA ASN A 299 3.08 -19.00 19.82
C ASN A 299 2.97 -18.67 21.32
N GLY A 300 1.78 -18.84 21.90
CA GLY A 300 1.49 -18.54 23.30
C GLY A 300 1.36 -17.05 23.63
N ALA A 301 1.50 -16.15 22.64
CA ALA A 301 1.22 -14.75 22.82
C ALA A 301 -0.29 -14.50 22.93
N LYS A 302 -0.67 -13.51 23.74
CA LYS A 302 -2.06 -13.07 23.85
C LYS A 302 -2.56 -12.60 22.48
N LYS A 303 -3.71 -13.13 22.04
CA LYS A 303 -4.36 -12.73 20.80
C LYS A 303 -4.65 -11.22 20.80
N GLU A 304 -4.12 -10.55 19.79
CA GLU A 304 -4.37 -9.16 19.50
C GLU A 304 -5.71 -9.00 18.79
N LYS A 305 -6.52 -8.04 19.22
CA LYS A 305 -7.75 -7.69 18.52
C LYS A 305 -7.44 -6.89 17.26
N GLY A 306 -8.26 -7.08 16.22
CA GLY A 306 -8.17 -6.29 14.98
C GLY A 306 -7.16 -6.81 13.95
N MET A 307 -6.58 -8.00 14.17
CA MET A 307 -5.82 -8.72 13.15
C MET A 307 -6.73 -9.06 11.97
N ARG A 308 -6.23 -8.90 10.74
CA ARG A 308 -6.93 -9.19 9.50
C ARG A 308 -5.96 -9.64 8.41
N THR A 309 -6.50 -10.21 7.35
CA THR A 309 -5.73 -10.61 6.18
C THR A 309 -5.23 -9.39 5.42
N PHE A 310 -3.95 -9.40 5.06
CA PHE A 310 -3.32 -8.49 4.12
C PHE A 310 -2.65 -9.28 3.01
N TYR A 311 -2.41 -8.60 1.90
CA TYR A 311 -1.88 -9.21 0.70
C TYR A 311 -0.73 -8.38 0.16
N GLY A 312 0.39 -9.05 -0.12
CA GLY A 312 1.60 -8.39 -0.55
C GLY A 312 1.54 -8.01 -2.03
N ARG A 313 1.88 -6.76 -2.34
CA ARG A 313 2.22 -6.31 -3.68
C ARG A 313 3.69 -5.90 -3.68
N HIS A 314 4.47 -6.52 -4.56
CA HIS A 314 5.88 -6.18 -4.74
C HIS A 314 6.00 -4.98 -5.68
N THR A 315 6.60 -3.91 -5.18
CA THR A 315 6.94 -2.69 -5.93
C THR A 315 8.36 -2.29 -5.51
N ASP A 316 9.26 -2.10 -6.49
CA ASP A 316 10.62 -1.60 -6.26
C ASP A 316 11.44 -2.36 -5.18
N GLY A 317 11.31 -3.69 -5.14
CA GLY A 317 12.07 -4.55 -4.22
C GLY A 317 11.52 -4.59 -2.78
N LEU A 318 10.34 -4.03 -2.55
CA LEU A 318 9.64 -4.06 -1.26
C LEU A 318 8.22 -4.57 -1.40
N THR A 319 7.74 -5.24 -0.35
CA THR A 319 6.33 -5.63 -0.23
C THR A 319 5.54 -4.53 0.48
N ASN A 320 4.58 -3.94 -0.22
CA ASN A 320 3.52 -3.14 0.39
C ASN A 320 2.31 -4.04 0.67
N TRP A 321 1.81 -4.03 1.91
CA TRP A 321 0.71 -4.91 2.32
C TRP A 321 -0.63 -4.21 2.18
N LEU A 322 -1.52 -4.79 1.37
CA LEU A 322 -2.85 -4.27 1.11
C LEU A 322 -3.86 -5.03 1.98
N PRO A 323 -4.69 -4.36 2.81
CA PRO A 323 -5.71 -5.06 3.56
C PRO A 323 -6.62 -5.81 2.59
N SER A 324 -7.05 -7.02 2.97
CA SER A 324 -8.13 -7.67 2.26
C SER A 324 -9.35 -6.75 2.31
N ILE A 325 -9.80 -6.27 1.16
CA ILE A 325 -11.11 -5.65 1.03
C ILE A 325 -12.09 -6.80 1.27
N ARG A 326 -12.49 -7.02 2.53
CA ARG A 326 -13.76 -7.70 2.75
C ARG A 326 -14.78 -6.79 2.08
N GLU A 327 -15.60 -7.33 1.18
CA GLU A 327 -16.90 -6.73 0.97
C GLU A 327 -17.53 -6.65 2.37
N GLU A 328 -17.57 -5.45 2.96
CA GLU A 328 -18.34 -5.21 4.18
C GLU A 328 -19.80 -5.43 3.81
N GLY A 329 -20.23 -6.69 3.90
CA GLY A 329 -21.46 -7.14 3.28
C GLY A 329 -21.75 -8.60 3.57
N GLN A 330 -21.57 -9.04 4.81
CA GLN A 330 -22.51 -9.87 5.58
C GLN A 330 -21.79 -10.41 6.83
N PRO A 331 -22.39 -10.32 8.03
CA PRO A 331 -22.05 -11.30 9.06
C PRO A 331 -22.33 -12.68 8.46
N GLN A 332 -21.36 -13.59 8.47
CA GLN A 332 -21.69 -15.01 8.37
C GLN A 332 -22.58 -15.30 9.58
N LYS A 333 -23.90 -15.32 9.38
CA LYS A 333 -24.65 -16.38 10.02
C LYS A 333 -24.12 -17.64 9.37
N GLU A 334 -23.39 -18.44 10.13
CA GLU A 334 -23.27 -19.85 9.82
C GLU A 334 -24.69 -20.33 9.53
N THR A 335 -24.92 -20.79 8.30
CA THR A 335 -26.07 -21.65 8.07
C THR A 335 -25.75 -22.91 8.87
N PRO A 336 -26.60 -23.31 9.84
CA PRO A 336 -26.45 -24.61 10.46
C PRO A 336 -26.42 -25.63 9.32
N LYS A 337 -25.33 -26.40 9.20
CA LYS A 337 -25.25 -27.51 8.26
C LYS A 337 -26.07 -28.66 8.83
N THR A 338 -27.40 -28.56 8.75
CA THR A 338 -28.25 -29.73 8.90
C THR A 338 -28.14 -30.55 7.62
N VAL A 339 -27.37 -31.64 7.68
CA VAL A 339 -27.38 -32.66 6.63
C VAL A 339 -28.56 -33.58 6.94
N VAL A 340 -29.54 -33.60 6.04
CA VAL A 340 -30.66 -34.54 6.12
C VAL A 340 -30.24 -35.79 5.37
N ASP A 341 -30.18 -36.92 6.07
CA ASP A 341 -30.04 -38.23 5.45
C ASP A 341 -31.29 -38.50 4.59
N SER A 342 -31.09 -38.65 3.28
CA SER A 342 -32.17 -38.83 2.31
C SER A 342 -32.86 -40.20 2.37
N GLU A 343 -32.33 -41.15 3.15
CA GLU A 343 -32.94 -42.48 3.32
C GLU A 343 -33.65 -42.65 4.66
N THR A 344 -33.17 -41.99 5.73
CA THR A 344 -33.73 -42.17 7.09
C THR A 344 -34.50 -40.95 7.62
N GLY A 345 -34.32 -39.77 7.01
CA GLY A 345 -34.95 -38.52 7.46
C GLY A 345 -34.42 -37.99 8.79
N GLU A 346 -33.36 -38.58 9.34
CA GLU A 346 -32.72 -38.14 10.57
C GLU A 346 -31.76 -36.98 10.28
N THR A 347 -31.87 -35.92 11.08
CA THR A 347 -30.94 -34.80 11.11
C THR A 347 -29.78 -35.10 12.03
N TYR A 348 -28.57 -35.14 11.48
CA TYR A 348 -27.33 -35.18 12.24
C TYR A 348 -26.70 -33.78 12.22
N ASP A 349 -26.36 -33.25 13.40
CA ASP A 349 -25.41 -32.16 13.49
C ASP A 349 -24.05 -32.70 13.06
N SER A 350 -23.55 -32.22 11.91
CA SER A 350 -22.14 -32.39 11.58
C SER A 350 -21.33 -31.86 12.76
N GLU A 351 -20.48 -32.69 13.36
CA GLU A 351 -19.48 -32.28 14.36
C GLU A 351 -18.51 -31.26 13.75
N GLY A 352 -18.98 -30.02 13.59
CA GLY A 352 -18.16 -28.84 13.40
C GLY A 352 -17.81 -28.34 14.78
N GLU A 353 -16.54 -28.43 15.14
CA GLU A 353 -15.97 -27.82 16.34
C GLU A 353 -16.49 -26.38 16.49
N SER A 354 -17.02 -26.05 17.66
CA SER A 354 -17.73 -24.78 17.89
C SER A 354 -16.76 -23.58 17.92
N GLU A 355 -17.27 -22.37 17.66
CA GLU A 355 -16.51 -21.11 17.71
C GLU A 355 -15.78 -20.90 19.06
N GLU A 356 -16.32 -21.48 20.14
CA GLU A 356 -15.71 -21.49 21.48
C GLU A 356 -14.45 -22.38 21.57
N GLU A 357 -14.40 -23.47 20.81
CA GLU A 357 -13.26 -24.38 20.74
C GLU A 357 -12.11 -23.78 19.93
N TYR A 358 -12.44 -23.13 18.81
CA TYR A 358 -11.49 -22.34 18.01
C TYR A 358 -10.93 -21.12 18.75
N SER A 359 -11.72 -20.52 19.65
CA SER A 359 -11.27 -19.39 20.46
C SER A 359 -10.13 -19.76 21.43
N LYS A 360 -10.10 -21.03 21.88
CA LYS A 360 -9.10 -21.62 22.80
C LYS A 360 -7.81 -22.05 22.09
N LEU A 361 -7.84 -22.23 20.78
CA LEU A 361 -6.64 -22.58 20.01
C LEU A 361 -5.71 -21.38 19.88
N ASP A 362 -4.40 -21.58 20.01
CA ASP A 362 -3.35 -20.56 19.89
C ASP A 362 -3.09 -20.12 18.43
N TYR A 363 -4.16 -19.72 17.73
CA TYR A 363 -4.14 -19.34 16.33
C TYR A 363 -5.00 -18.11 16.01
N TYR A 364 -4.54 -17.32 15.04
CA TYR A 364 -5.37 -16.40 14.28
C TYR A 364 -5.97 -17.11 13.07
N PHE A 365 -7.29 -17.05 12.92
CA PHE A 365 -8.01 -17.64 11.80
C PHE A 365 -8.25 -16.58 10.73
N MET A 366 -7.65 -16.79 9.56
CA MET A 366 -7.75 -15.89 8.42
C MET A 366 -8.35 -16.61 7.22
N GLN A 367 -9.26 -15.94 6.52
CA GLN A 367 -9.67 -16.37 5.18
C GLN A 367 -8.86 -15.62 4.14
N SER A 368 -8.46 -16.34 3.10
CA SER A 368 -7.78 -15.79 1.94
C SER A 368 -8.43 -16.25 0.65
N SER A 369 -8.82 -15.31 -0.20
CA SER A 369 -9.40 -15.58 -1.53
C SER A 369 -8.35 -15.69 -2.63
N ARG A 370 -7.05 -15.59 -2.29
CA ARG A 370 -5.94 -15.73 -3.22
C ARG A 370 -4.74 -16.47 -2.63
N LEU A 371 -3.95 -17.07 -3.51
CA LEU A 371 -2.60 -17.54 -3.20
C LEU A 371 -1.60 -16.38 -3.33
N GLY A 372 -0.32 -16.62 -2.99
CA GLY A 372 0.76 -15.65 -3.04
C GLY A 372 1.14 -15.14 -1.64
N TRP A 373 1.52 -13.86 -1.57
CA TRP A 373 1.93 -13.20 -0.33
C TRP A 373 0.72 -12.83 0.52
N ILE A 374 0.63 -13.42 1.71
CA ILE A 374 -0.47 -13.25 2.65
C ILE A 374 0.11 -12.95 4.01
N ASN A 375 -0.50 -12.01 4.72
CA ASN A 375 -0.04 -11.58 6.02
C ASN A 375 -1.22 -11.44 6.99
N CYS A 376 -0.98 -11.79 8.26
CA CYS A 376 -1.91 -11.65 9.35
C CYS A 376 -1.50 -10.42 10.17
N ASP A 377 -2.11 -9.27 9.91
CA ASP A 377 -1.64 -8.00 10.47
C ASP A 377 -2.78 -7.20 11.10
N LYS A 378 -2.43 -6.24 11.95
CA LYS A 378 -3.31 -5.14 12.33
C LYS A 378 -2.62 -3.80 12.06
N PHE A 379 -3.42 -2.78 11.79
CA PHE A 379 -2.91 -1.41 11.79
C PHE A 379 -2.49 -1.01 13.20
N TYR A 380 -1.33 -0.36 13.31
CA TYR A 380 -0.95 0.36 14.51
C TYR A 380 -1.66 1.71 14.53
N GLU A 381 -2.29 2.05 15.67
CA GLU A 381 -2.92 3.36 15.88
C GLU A 381 -1.90 4.31 16.51
N GLU A 382 -1.37 5.21 15.69
CA GLU A 382 -0.36 6.16 16.14
C GLU A 382 -0.95 7.24 17.04
N LYS A 383 -0.28 7.50 18.17
CA LYS A 383 -0.59 8.56 19.12
C LYS A 383 0.67 9.40 19.28
N ASP A 384 0.56 10.67 18.91
CA ASP A 384 1.67 11.65 18.92
C ASP A 384 2.83 11.25 17.98
N PRO A 385 2.60 11.21 16.66
CA PRO A 385 3.61 10.83 15.68
C PRO A 385 4.84 11.75 15.76
N VAL A 386 6.02 11.14 15.58
CA VAL A 386 7.29 11.86 15.41
C VAL A 386 7.96 11.42 14.12
N ASP A 387 8.94 12.20 13.68
CA ASP A 387 9.81 11.85 12.56
C ASP A 387 11.22 11.51 13.07
N LEU A 388 11.88 10.54 12.44
CA LEU A 388 13.30 10.23 12.65
C LEU A 388 14.07 10.32 11.34
N TYR A 389 15.18 11.05 11.35
CA TYR A 389 16.10 11.15 10.22
C TYR A 389 17.33 10.25 10.47
N VAL A 390 17.83 9.61 9.42
CA VAL A 390 18.98 8.71 9.48
C VAL A 390 20.07 9.21 8.56
N LYS A 391 21.27 9.37 9.13
CA LYS A 391 22.49 9.62 8.37
C LYS A 391 23.25 8.32 8.20
N SER A 392 23.51 7.94 6.96
CA SER A 392 24.34 6.80 6.58
C SER A 392 25.04 7.11 5.25
N ASP A 393 25.98 6.27 4.82
CA ASP A 393 26.66 6.45 3.53
C ASP A 393 25.71 6.10 2.37
N THR A 394 25.03 7.12 1.85
CA THR A 394 24.04 6.99 0.77
C THR A 394 24.65 6.66 -0.58
N ALA A 395 25.98 6.78 -0.75
CA ALA A 395 26.68 6.36 -1.97
C ALA A 395 26.68 4.84 -2.14
N LEU A 396 26.52 4.10 -1.03
CA LEU A 396 26.36 2.65 -1.02
C LEU A 396 24.91 2.20 -1.29
N LYS A 397 23.96 3.15 -1.33
CA LYS A 397 22.51 2.89 -1.41
C LYS A 397 22.06 1.80 -0.42
N PRO A 398 22.33 1.94 0.89
CA PRO A 398 21.90 0.93 1.84
C PRO A 398 20.38 0.84 1.86
N ALA A 399 19.84 -0.36 2.09
CA ALA A 399 18.48 -0.49 2.57
C ALA A 399 18.48 -0.22 4.07
N ILE A 400 17.67 0.74 4.49
CA ILE A 400 17.54 1.15 5.89
C ILE A 400 16.20 0.66 6.42
N ARG A 401 16.23 0.00 7.58
CA ARG A 401 15.06 -0.57 8.25
C ARG A 401 15.01 -0.10 9.69
N MET A 402 13.80 0.15 10.18
CA MET A 402 13.55 0.39 11.60
C MET A 402 12.89 -0.84 12.18
N VAL A 403 13.51 -1.41 13.20
CA VAL A 403 13.09 -2.65 13.86
C VAL A 403 12.63 -2.30 15.26
N PHE A 404 11.36 -2.56 15.57
CA PHE A 404 10.81 -2.29 16.90
C PHE A 404 11.17 -3.43 17.86
N THR A 405 11.66 -3.08 19.04
CA THR A 405 12.05 -4.08 20.04
C THR A 405 10.84 -4.68 20.76
N ASP A 406 9.78 -3.89 20.92
CA ASP A 406 8.56 -4.21 21.68
C ASP A 406 7.33 -4.49 20.81
N LEU A 407 7.43 -4.29 19.50
CA LEU A 407 6.38 -4.54 18.52
C LEU A 407 6.89 -5.48 17.43
N ASN A 408 6.03 -6.37 16.93
CA ASN A 408 6.37 -7.19 15.77
C ASN A 408 6.22 -6.38 14.48
N SER A 409 7.17 -5.47 14.25
CA SER A 409 7.12 -4.51 13.13
C SER A 409 8.53 -4.14 12.64
N VAL A 410 8.69 -4.10 11.32
CA VAL A 410 9.89 -3.68 10.58
C VAL A 410 9.46 -2.67 9.50
N LEU A 411 9.81 -1.39 9.69
CA LEU A 411 9.46 -0.32 8.74
C LEU A 411 10.59 -0.07 7.73
N PRO A 412 10.27 0.25 6.46
CA PRO A 412 11.26 0.71 5.50
C PRO A 412 11.58 2.20 5.69
N GLY A 413 12.84 2.58 5.49
CA GLY A 413 13.25 3.99 5.41
C GLY A 413 13.14 4.54 4.00
N TYR A 414 12.79 5.81 3.88
CA TYR A 414 12.60 6.51 2.60
C TYR A 414 13.65 7.58 2.42
N TYR A 415 14.19 7.75 1.21
CA TYR A 415 15.04 8.89 0.91
C TYR A 415 14.20 10.17 0.88
N TYR A 416 14.64 11.17 1.62
CA TYR A 416 14.01 12.45 1.80
C TYR A 416 15.01 13.54 1.40
N SER A 417 14.67 14.28 0.34
CA SER A 417 15.47 15.36 -0.25
C SER A 417 16.58 14.96 -1.25
N ALA A 418 17.07 15.95 -2.00
CA ALA A 418 18.17 15.82 -2.96
C ALA A 418 19.51 15.37 -2.32
N ASP A 419 19.67 15.56 -1.00
CA ASP A 419 20.85 15.11 -0.24
C ASP A 419 20.80 13.62 0.14
N LYS A 420 19.70 12.93 -0.19
CA LYS A 420 19.45 11.51 0.12
C LYS A 420 19.46 11.19 1.62
N THR A 421 19.16 12.14 2.49
CA THR A 421 18.90 11.84 3.91
C THR A 421 17.75 10.84 4.02
N VAL A 422 17.83 9.84 4.89
CA VAL A 422 16.75 8.87 5.04
C VAL A 422 15.81 9.31 6.15
N LYS A 423 14.50 9.12 5.97
CA LYS A 423 13.46 9.50 6.92
C LYS A 423 12.54 8.31 7.21
N PHE A 424 12.15 8.19 8.47
CA PHE A 424 10.97 7.47 8.92
C PHE A 424 9.95 8.51 9.39
N ASP A 425 8.82 8.60 8.69
CA ASP A 425 7.75 9.54 8.98
C ASP A 425 6.67 8.90 9.86
N ASN A 426 6.01 9.73 10.68
CA ASN A 426 4.81 9.34 11.43
C ASN A 426 4.98 8.09 12.31
N ILE A 427 6.13 7.94 12.97
CA ILE A 427 6.43 6.78 13.83
C ILE A 427 6.01 7.01 15.29
N PRO A 428 5.84 5.94 16.11
CA PRO A 428 5.39 6.10 17.47
C PRO A 428 6.45 6.69 18.36
N LYS A 429 6.08 7.72 19.14
CA LYS A 429 6.97 8.37 20.10
C LYS A 429 7.26 7.48 21.31
N GLY A 430 8.48 7.55 21.82
CA GLY A 430 8.91 6.93 23.07
C GLY A 430 9.20 5.43 23.00
N ARG A 431 9.24 4.84 21.80
CA ARG A 431 9.60 3.44 21.56
C ARG A 431 11.10 3.29 21.40
N ILE A 432 11.66 2.17 21.86
CA ILE A 432 13.04 1.80 21.55
C ILE A 432 13.03 1.06 20.22
N VAL A 433 13.88 1.50 19.29
CA VAL A 433 13.99 0.91 17.96
C VAL A 433 15.46 0.72 17.60
N ASN A 434 15.74 -0.33 16.83
CA ASN A 434 17.04 -0.53 16.20
C ASN A 434 16.93 -0.14 14.72
N VAL A 435 17.70 0.86 14.29
CA VAL A 435 17.80 1.25 12.89
C VAL A 435 18.97 0.50 12.28
N VAL A 436 18.70 -0.28 11.24
CA VAL A 436 19.68 -1.13 10.56
C VAL A 436 19.88 -0.63 9.13
N ALA A 437 21.13 -0.47 8.72
CA ALA A 437 21.53 -0.13 7.37
C ALA A 437 22.33 -1.30 6.77
N ILE A 438 21.90 -1.78 5.61
CA ILE A 438 22.43 -2.98 4.96
C ILE A 438 22.72 -2.63 3.51
N ALA A 439 23.88 -2.97 2.96
CA ALA A 439 24.17 -2.75 1.55
C ALA A 439 25.05 -3.87 0.96
N GLN A 440 24.90 -4.11 -0.34
CA GLN A 440 25.79 -4.95 -1.12
C GLN A 440 26.23 -4.21 -2.38
N LYS A 441 27.55 -4.22 -2.67
CA LYS A 441 28.12 -3.63 -3.87
C LYS A 441 29.13 -4.61 -4.49
N GLY A 442 28.69 -5.34 -5.53
CA GLY A 442 29.43 -6.50 -6.01
C GLY A 442 29.55 -7.56 -4.90
N ASP A 443 30.77 -8.01 -4.63
CA ASP A 443 31.06 -9.01 -3.59
C ASP A 443 31.33 -8.40 -2.20
N LYS A 444 31.12 -7.09 -2.04
CA LYS A 444 31.34 -6.38 -0.77
C LYS A 444 30.02 -6.18 -0.03
N TYR A 445 30.01 -6.56 1.24
CA TYR A 445 28.86 -6.47 2.13
C TYR A 445 29.09 -5.42 3.21
N TYR A 446 28.08 -4.63 3.49
CA TYR A 446 28.14 -3.52 4.44
C TYR A 446 26.97 -3.57 5.41
N PHE A 447 27.26 -3.43 6.70
CA PHE A 447 26.24 -3.42 7.74
C PHE A 447 26.53 -2.32 8.77
N GLY A 448 25.47 -1.69 9.26
CA GLY A 448 25.47 -0.75 10.36
C GLY A 448 24.17 -0.86 11.14
N SER A 449 24.20 -0.59 12.44
CA SER A 449 23.01 -0.58 13.28
C SER A 449 23.16 0.42 14.42
N GLY A 450 22.06 1.03 14.84
CA GLY A 450 22.03 1.93 15.99
C GLY A 450 20.68 1.88 16.69
N GLU A 451 20.71 1.80 18.02
CA GLU A 451 19.51 1.88 18.86
C GLU A 451 19.18 3.34 19.18
N VAL A 452 17.90 3.70 19.14
CA VAL A 452 17.42 5.02 19.52
C VAL A 452 16.02 4.94 20.13
N LYS A 453 15.72 5.87 21.03
CA LYS A 453 14.35 6.11 21.49
C LYS A 453 13.67 7.14 20.61
N THR A 454 12.57 6.77 19.98
CA THR A 454 11.84 7.66 19.06
C THR A 454 11.36 8.93 19.78
N GLY A 455 11.62 10.09 19.18
CA GLY A 455 11.23 11.39 19.72
C GLY A 455 12.11 11.94 20.85
N SER A 456 13.13 11.20 21.34
CA SER A 456 14.20 11.81 22.15
C SER A 456 15.27 12.46 21.27
N GLU A 457 15.51 11.87 20.10
CA GLU A 457 16.43 12.37 19.09
C GLU A 457 15.71 12.51 17.75
N ARG A 458 16.07 13.57 17.01
CA ARG A 458 15.53 13.81 15.67
C ARG A 458 16.38 13.15 14.58
N ILE A 459 17.66 12.89 14.86
CA ILE A 459 18.63 12.36 13.91
C ILE A 459 19.42 11.24 14.59
N ILE A 460 19.57 10.10 13.92
CA ILE A 460 20.49 9.04 14.31
C ILE A 460 21.57 8.86 13.22
N GLU A 461 22.80 8.64 13.63
CA GLU A 461 23.91 8.29 12.72
C GLU A 461 24.10 6.76 12.72
N VAL A 462 24.02 6.16 11.54
CA VAL A 462 24.15 4.70 11.34
C VAL A 462 25.27 4.46 10.31
N PRO A 463 26.54 4.54 10.73
CA PRO A 463 27.66 4.25 9.85
C PRO A 463 27.66 2.76 9.47
N VAL A 464 28.00 2.47 8.21
CA VAL A 464 28.10 1.10 7.71
C VAL A 464 29.57 0.69 7.59
N THR A 465 29.88 -0.54 7.97
CA THR A 465 31.23 -1.11 7.88
C THR A 465 31.23 -2.28 6.91
N GLN A 466 32.26 -2.36 6.07
CA GLN A 466 32.45 -3.50 5.17
C GLN A 466 32.80 -4.76 5.98
N MET A 467 32.26 -5.91 5.61
CA MET A 467 32.54 -7.20 6.24
C MET A 467 32.44 -8.36 5.26
N THR A 468 32.76 -9.57 5.72
CA THR A 468 32.59 -10.79 4.92
C THR A 468 31.11 -11.16 4.76
N LYS A 469 30.78 -11.97 3.74
CA LYS A 469 29.41 -12.48 3.55
C LYS A 469 28.88 -13.22 4.78
N ALA A 470 29.69 -14.09 5.38
CA ALA A 470 29.29 -14.88 6.54
C ALA A 470 29.02 -14.01 7.78
N GLU A 471 29.86 -13.01 8.03
CA GLU A 471 29.62 -12.05 9.12
C GLU A 471 28.38 -11.20 8.87
N PHE A 472 28.18 -10.77 7.64
CA PHE A 472 27.03 -10.00 7.23
C PHE A 472 25.71 -10.77 7.41
N GLU A 473 25.64 -12.01 6.93
CA GLU A 473 24.48 -12.89 7.14
C GLU A 473 24.21 -13.10 8.63
N LYS A 474 25.27 -13.38 9.42
CA LYS A 474 25.16 -13.51 10.88
C LYS A 474 24.63 -12.24 11.54
N ARG A 475 25.07 -11.06 11.11
CA ARG A 475 24.60 -9.78 11.66
C ARG A 475 23.14 -9.52 11.34
N VAL A 476 22.70 -9.77 10.10
CA VAL A 476 21.30 -9.57 9.71
C VAL A 476 20.37 -10.57 10.38
N LEU A 477 20.76 -11.84 10.45
CA LEU A 477 19.99 -12.87 11.14
C LEU A 477 19.93 -12.67 12.66
N GLY A 478 20.88 -11.93 13.23
CA GLY A 478 20.90 -11.55 14.65
C GLY A 478 20.05 -10.33 15.00
N VAL A 479 19.42 -9.67 14.02
CA VAL A 479 18.54 -8.52 14.27
C VAL A 479 17.20 -9.00 14.81
N ASN A 480 16.83 -8.53 16.01
CA ASN A 480 15.59 -8.88 16.70
C ASN A 480 14.84 -7.68 17.24
#